data_AF-A0A7S2F577-F1
#
_entry.id   AF-A0A7S2F577-F1
#
_cell.length_a   1.000
_cell.length_b   1.000
_cell.length_c   1.000
_cell.angle_alpha   90.00
_cell.angle_beta   90.00
_cell.angle_gamma   90.00
#
_symmetry.space_group_name_H-M   'P 1'
#
loop_
_entity.id
_entity.type
_entity.pdbx_description
1 polymer ?
#
loop_
_entity_poly.entity_id
_entity_poly.type
_entity_poly.pdbx_seq_one_letter_code
_entity_poly.pdbx_strand_id
1 'polypeptide(L)'
;PGACESNTISAPSDTDGVVTRERCFQAEKELRLAKWVAPIVEEKHRKPLTFKVDDAVSIRVEDKEGGYEQWLSGRVSKVWKALPGSLGEGFTRTATHVPYLVTTDGGVSYFCHRDEHTLIRRPENVPRVPGKSISQRFEKRPLSGGGFEKFDHVTLRGKRVEPELGSDDD
;
A
#
# COMPACT_ATOMS: atom_id res chain seq x y z
N PRO A 1 42.86 -8.29 -35.92
CA PRO A 1 41.49 -7.80 -35.61
C PRO A 1 40.81 -8.76 -34.61
N GLY A 2 40.85 -8.41 -33.32
CA GLY A 2 40.19 -9.18 -32.26
C GLY A 2 38.79 -8.63 -32.03
N ALA A 3 37.76 -9.44 -32.28
CA ALA A 3 36.38 -9.11 -31.94
C ALA A 3 36.20 -9.30 -30.43
N CYS A 4 35.83 -8.23 -29.71
CA CYS A 4 35.42 -8.33 -28.32
C CYS A 4 34.04 -9.02 -28.27
N GLU A 5 33.97 -10.20 -27.65
CA GLU A 5 32.72 -10.89 -27.37
C GLU A 5 31.89 -10.05 -26.38
N SER A 6 30.65 -9.75 -26.76
CA SER A 6 29.70 -9.00 -25.94
C SER A 6 29.28 -9.83 -24.73
N ASN A 7 29.74 -9.44 -23.54
CA ASN A 7 29.36 -10.03 -22.24
C ASN A 7 27.96 -9.56 -21.78
N THR A 8 26.94 -9.75 -22.60
CA THR A 8 25.56 -9.46 -22.21
C THR A 8 24.98 -10.60 -21.39
N ILE A 9 24.71 -10.33 -20.10
CA ILE A 9 23.96 -11.20 -19.19
C ILE A 9 22.46 -11.14 -19.53
N SER A 10 21.78 -12.29 -19.56
CA SER A 10 20.31 -12.33 -19.69
C SER A 10 19.66 -11.66 -18.48
N ALA A 11 18.85 -10.63 -18.75
CA ALA A 11 17.92 -10.10 -17.78
C ALA A 11 16.63 -10.95 -17.80
N PRO A 12 16.02 -11.27 -16.64
CA PRO A 12 14.71 -11.87 -16.61
C PRO A 12 13.71 -10.96 -17.35
N SER A 13 12.94 -11.52 -18.27
CA SER A 13 11.83 -10.80 -18.91
C SER A 13 10.61 -10.84 -18.01
N ASP A 14 10.07 -9.68 -17.67
CA ASP A 14 8.78 -9.60 -17.00
C ASP A 14 7.66 -9.82 -18.02
N THR A 15 6.71 -10.68 -17.68
CA THR A 15 5.45 -10.79 -18.42
C THR A 15 4.47 -9.77 -17.85
N ASP A 16 3.82 -9.01 -18.73
CA ASP A 16 2.76 -8.07 -18.33
C ASP A 16 1.71 -8.80 -17.46
N GLY A 17 1.42 -8.22 -16.29
CA GLY A 17 0.49 -8.78 -15.31
C GLY A 17 1.11 -9.70 -14.25
N VAL A 18 2.41 -10.01 -14.32
CA VAL A 18 3.10 -10.80 -13.27
C VAL A 18 3.52 -9.93 -12.09
N VAL A 19 3.99 -8.70 -12.36
CA VAL A 19 4.31 -7.72 -11.32
C VAL A 19 3.10 -6.82 -11.11
N THR A 20 2.47 -6.93 -9.94
CA THR A 20 1.32 -6.11 -9.56
C THR A 20 1.69 -5.17 -8.43
N ARG A 21 0.94 -4.08 -8.31
CA ARG A 21 1.11 -3.14 -7.21
C ARG A 21 0.73 -3.82 -5.90
N GLU A 22 1.48 -3.50 -4.86
CA GLU A 22 1.21 -4.00 -3.52
C GLU A 22 -0.20 -3.55 -3.07
N ARG A 23 -0.96 -4.48 -2.49
CA ARG A 23 -2.35 -4.28 -2.07
C ARG A 23 -2.67 -5.11 -0.84
N CYS A 24 -3.79 -4.80 -0.19
CA CYS A 24 -4.37 -5.65 0.85
C CYS A 24 -4.99 -6.91 0.21
N PHE A 25 -5.04 -7.99 0.99
CA PHE A 25 -5.46 -9.31 0.53
C PHE A 25 -6.81 -9.71 1.13
N GLN A 26 -7.72 -10.24 0.33
CA GLN A 26 -9.03 -10.68 0.82
C GLN A 26 -8.86 -11.83 1.83
N ALA A 27 -9.37 -11.66 3.05
CA ALA A 27 -9.02 -12.52 4.18
C ALA A 27 -9.40 -13.99 3.99
N GLU A 28 -10.52 -14.25 3.30
CA GLU A 28 -11.05 -15.59 3.06
C GLU A 28 -10.35 -16.32 1.91
N LYS A 29 -9.92 -15.60 0.87
CA LYS A 29 -9.41 -16.19 -0.38
C LYS A 29 -7.89 -16.19 -0.47
N GLU A 30 -7.24 -15.21 0.15
CA GLU A 30 -5.85 -14.85 -0.14
C GLU A 30 -4.93 -14.96 1.07
N LEU A 31 -5.29 -15.80 2.05
CA LEU A 31 -4.51 -16.04 3.26
C LEU A 31 -3.04 -16.40 2.97
N ARG A 32 -2.79 -17.21 1.92
CA ARG A 32 -1.43 -17.61 1.53
C ARG A 32 -0.58 -16.41 1.12
N LEU A 33 -1.15 -15.48 0.34
CA LEU A 33 -0.46 -14.25 -0.09
C LEU A 33 -0.15 -13.36 1.12
N ALA A 34 -1.13 -13.18 2.02
CA ALA A 34 -0.90 -12.43 3.25
C ALA A 34 0.24 -13.02 4.11
N LYS A 35 0.32 -14.35 4.24
CA LYS A 35 1.41 -15.03 4.97
C LYS A 35 2.79 -14.85 4.33
N TRP A 36 2.84 -14.73 3.00
CA TRP A 36 4.08 -14.58 2.24
C TRP A 36 4.62 -13.16 2.27
N VAL A 37 3.75 -12.17 2.14
CA VAL A 37 4.16 -10.76 1.96
C VAL A 37 4.26 -10.03 3.30
N ALA A 38 3.55 -10.48 4.34
CA ALA A 38 3.61 -9.85 5.65
C ALA A 38 4.99 -9.97 6.30
N PRO A 39 5.44 -8.95 7.05
CA PRO A 39 6.72 -8.99 7.73
C PRO A 39 6.68 -9.98 8.90
N ILE A 40 7.77 -10.74 9.07
CA ILE A 40 7.93 -11.67 10.18
C ILE A 40 8.41 -10.88 11.41
N VAL A 41 7.46 -10.47 12.25
CA VAL A 41 7.73 -9.67 13.44
C VAL A 41 7.36 -10.44 14.71
N GLU A 42 8.34 -10.66 15.58
CA GLU A 42 8.11 -11.21 16.92
C GLU A 42 7.30 -10.23 17.77
N GLU A 43 6.54 -10.75 18.74
CA GLU A 43 5.63 -9.93 19.54
C GLU A 43 6.31 -8.76 20.24
N LYS A 44 7.49 -8.98 20.83
CA LYS A 44 8.30 -7.93 21.49
C LYS A 44 8.79 -6.81 20.55
N HIS A 45 8.79 -7.05 19.24
CA HIS A 45 9.24 -6.08 18.23
C HIS A 45 8.07 -5.38 17.53
N ARG A 46 6.83 -5.68 17.92
CA ARG A 46 5.63 -5.03 17.37
C ARG A 46 5.59 -3.57 17.81
N LYS A 47 5.76 -2.67 16.84
CA LYS A 47 5.65 -1.24 17.07
C LYS A 47 4.18 -0.83 17.27
N PRO A 48 3.92 0.31 17.93
CA PRO A 48 2.60 0.93 17.92
C PRO A 48 2.15 1.17 16.48
N LEU A 49 0.89 0.82 16.20
CA LEU A 49 0.28 0.98 14.89
C LEU A 49 -0.41 2.34 14.76
N THR A 50 -0.46 2.86 13.53
CA THR A 50 -1.07 4.17 13.22
C THR A 50 -2.57 4.19 13.51
N PHE A 51 -3.28 3.10 13.21
CA PHE A 51 -4.72 2.98 13.38
C PHE A 51 -5.07 2.04 14.54
N LYS A 52 -6.22 2.30 15.18
CA LYS A 52 -6.78 1.49 16.26
C LYS A 52 -8.02 0.74 15.79
N VAL A 53 -8.48 -0.20 16.59
CA VAL A 53 -9.78 -0.86 16.35
C VAL A 53 -10.88 0.21 16.27
N ASP A 54 -11.83 0.00 15.36
CA ASP A 54 -12.96 0.85 15.00
C ASP A 54 -12.63 2.17 14.25
N ASP A 55 -11.35 2.48 14.06
CA ASP A 55 -10.96 3.62 13.21
C ASP A 55 -11.48 3.42 11.78
N ALA A 56 -12.05 4.49 11.22
CA ALA A 56 -12.42 4.55 9.82
C ALA A 56 -11.15 4.67 8.96
N VAL A 57 -11.04 3.79 7.97
CA VAL A 57 -9.88 3.67 7.10
C VAL A 57 -10.31 3.39 5.66
N SER A 58 -9.41 3.64 4.73
CA SER A 58 -9.50 3.14 3.37
C SER A 58 -8.28 2.29 3.06
N ILE A 59 -8.50 1.14 2.45
CA ILE A 59 -7.45 0.19 2.09
C ILE A 59 -7.33 0.05 0.58
N ARG A 60 -6.10 -0.14 0.11
CA ARG A 60 -5.83 -0.46 -1.29
C ARG A 60 -6.14 -1.92 -1.57
N VAL A 61 -6.89 -2.20 -2.63
CA VAL A 61 -7.26 -3.56 -3.06
C VAL A 61 -6.80 -3.81 -4.50
N GLU A 62 -7.33 -4.86 -5.13
CA GLU A 62 -7.11 -5.09 -6.57
C GLU A 62 -7.41 -3.84 -7.38
N ASP A 63 -6.58 -3.59 -8.39
CA ASP A 63 -6.81 -2.48 -9.31
C ASP A 63 -8.08 -2.72 -10.12
N LYS A 64 -8.75 -1.63 -10.50
CA LYS A 64 -9.89 -1.68 -11.43
C LYS A 64 -9.43 -2.13 -12.81
N GLU A 65 -10.40 -2.53 -13.63
CA GLU A 65 -10.19 -2.68 -15.06
C GLU A 65 -9.52 -1.43 -15.66
N GLY A 66 -8.47 -1.64 -16.46
CA GLY A 66 -7.63 -0.57 -16.99
C GLY A 66 -6.44 -0.15 -16.10
N GLY A 67 -6.24 -0.81 -14.95
CA GLY A 67 -5.06 -0.66 -14.09
C GLY A 67 -5.08 0.58 -13.21
N TYR A 68 -6.26 1.12 -12.90
CA TYR A 68 -6.39 2.24 -11.97
C TYR A 68 -6.49 1.74 -10.53
N GLU A 69 -5.82 2.44 -9.61
CA GLU A 69 -5.85 2.05 -8.20
C GLU A 69 -7.28 2.07 -7.65
N GLN A 70 -7.57 1.12 -6.76
CA GLN A 70 -8.84 1.05 -6.05
C GLN A 70 -8.60 1.11 -4.54
N TRP A 71 -9.40 1.95 -3.90
CA TRP A 71 -9.44 2.08 -2.45
C TRP A 71 -10.85 1.77 -1.95
N LEU A 72 -10.96 0.89 -0.94
CA LEU A 72 -12.23 0.56 -0.30
C LEU A 72 -12.26 1.12 1.11
N SER A 73 -13.35 1.81 1.45
CA SER A 73 -13.61 2.29 2.81
C SER A 73 -14.08 1.16 3.73
N GLY A 74 -13.73 1.28 5.00
CA GLY A 74 -14.08 0.33 6.03
C GLY A 74 -13.59 0.74 7.41
N ARG A 75 -13.52 -0.24 8.31
CA ARG A 75 -13.03 -0.07 9.68
C ARG A 75 -12.03 -1.13 10.07
N VAL A 76 -11.05 -0.74 10.88
CA VAL A 76 -10.13 -1.69 11.50
C VAL A 76 -10.89 -2.55 12.49
N SER A 77 -11.05 -3.82 12.18
CA SER A 77 -11.72 -4.78 13.06
C SER A 77 -10.77 -5.37 14.10
N LYS A 78 -9.51 -5.58 13.73
CA LYS A 78 -8.46 -6.09 14.64
C LYS A 78 -7.11 -5.50 14.29
N VAL A 79 -6.32 -5.20 15.32
CA VAL A 79 -4.89 -4.88 15.22
C VAL A 79 -4.06 -6.11 15.55
N TRP A 80 -2.88 -6.25 14.93
CA TRP A 80 -2.03 -7.44 15.06
C TRP A 80 -2.83 -8.74 14.90
N LYS A 81 -3.59 -8.85 13.81
CA LYS A 81 -4.44 -10.01 13.53
C LYS A 81 -3.56 -11.23 13.29
N ALA A 82 -3.71 -12.24 14.13
CA ALA A 82 -3.14 -13.57 13.90
C ALA A 82 -3.68 -14.18 12.60
N LEU A 83 -2.78 -14.69 11.77
CA LEU A 83 -3.07 -15.42 10.53
C LEU A 83 -3.26 -16.91 10.85
N PRO A 84 -4.43 -17.50 10.54
CA PRO A 84 -4.72 -18.89 10.90
C PRO A 84 -3.91 -19.91 10.09
N GLY A 85 -3.85 -21.15 10.58
CA GLY A 85 -3.25 -22.30 9.90
C GLY A 85 -1.73 -22.42 10.08
N SER A 86 -1.18 -23.60 9.79
CA SER A 86 0.25 -23.91 9.90
C SER A 86 1.11 -23.16 8.87
N LEU A 87 2.43 -23.21 9.07
CA LEU A 87 3.41 -22.86 8.03
C LEU A 87 3.13 -23.73 6.81
N GLY A 88 3.05 -23.13 5.62
CA GLY A 88 2.89 -23.92 4.39
C GLY A 88 4.08 -24.85 4.18
N GLU A 89 3.88 -25.95 3.47
CA GLU A 89 4.99 -26.83 3.08
C GLU A 89 6.05 -26.03 2.30
N GLY A 90 7.33 -26.25 2.62
CA GLY A 90 8.46 -25.59 1.97
C GLY A 90 8.89 -24.24 2.58
N PHE A 91 8.19 -23.72 3.60
CA PHE A 91 8.56 -22.47 4.25
C PHE A 91 9.37 -22.71 5.53
N THR A 92 10.57 -22.13 5.61
CA THR A 92 11.35 -22.10 6.85
C THR A 92 10.70 -21.17 7.88
N ARG A 93 10.08 -20.07 7.45
CA ARG A 93 9.32 -19.13 8.29
C ARG A 93 8.24 -18.42 7.46
N THR A 94 7.07 -18.18 8.05
CA THR A 94 6.05 -17.27 7.48
C THR A 94 5.59 -16.27 8.53
N ALA A 95 4.96 -15.18 8.10
CA ALA A 95 4.31 -14.29 9.04
C ALA A 95 3.19 -15.01 9.79
N THR A 96 3.10 -14.74 11.08
CA THR A 96 2.01 -15.26 11.94
C THR A 96 0.95 -14.21 12.21
N HIS A 97 1.24 -12.94 11.94
CA HIS A 97 0.36 -11.81 12.22
C HIS A 97 0.47 -10.75 11.12
N VAL A 98 -0.60 -10.00 10.93
CA VAL A 98 -0.62 -8.77 10.10
C VAL A 98 -1.01 -7.57 10.96
N PRO A 99 -0.54 -6.35 10.62
CA PRO A 99 -0.92 -5.14 11.33
C PRO A 99 -2.43 -4.96 11.48
N TYR A 100 -3.21 -5.15 10.41
CA TYR A 100 -4.65 -4.91 10.46
C TYR A 100 -5.48 -5.99 9.77
N LEU A 101 -6.64 -6.28 10.38
CA LEU A 101 -7.81 -6.82 9.71
C LEU A 101 -8.80 -5.66 9.52
N VAL A 102 -9.16 -5.38 8.27
CA VAL A 102 -10.11 -4.32 7.93
C VAL A 102 -11.36 -4.94 7.35
N THR A 103 -12.52 -4.60 7.89
CA THR A 103 -13.82 -4.94 7.30
C THR A 103 -14.31 -3.75 6.50
N THR A 104 -14.53 -3.94 5.20
CA THR A 104 -15.07 -2.89 4.33
C THR A 104 -16.52 -2.60 4.64
N ASP A 105 -17.03 -1.45 4.19
CA ASP A 105 -18.44 -1.10 4.35
C ASP A 105 -19.38 -2.10 3.66
N GLY A 106 -18.87 -2.87 2.68
CA GLY A 106 -19.57 -3.99 2.03
C GLY A 106 -19.50 -5.31 2.81
N GLY A 107 -18.95 -5.33 4.03
CA GLY A 107 -18.85 -6.51 4.89
C GLY A 107 -17.71 -7.47 4.57
N VAL A 108 -16.82 -7.12 3.63
CA VAL A 108 -15.71 -7.99 3.21
C VAL A 108 -14.47 -7.70 4.04
N SER A 109 -13.83 -8.74 4.57
CA SER A 109 -12.59 -8.62 5.34
C SER A 109 -11.34 -8.70 4.48
N TYR A 110 -10.36 -7.84 4.78
CA TYR A 110 -9.04 -7.82 4.15
C TYR A 110 -7.92 -7.78 5.19
N PHE A 111 -6.84 -8.49 4.91
CA PHE A 111 -5.58 -8.36 5.62
C PHE A 111 -4.78 -7.21 5.03
N CYS A 112 -4.46 -6.21 5.87
CA CYS A 112 -3.48 -5.19 5.55
C CYS A 112 -2.16 -5.57 6.22
N HIS A 113 -1.20 -6.00 5.40
CA HIS A 113 0.02 -6.66 5.86
C HIS A 113 1.14 -5.71 6.27
N ARG A 114 1.02 -4.39 6.01
CA ARG A 114 1.94 -3.36 6.51
C ARG A 114 1.18 -2.12 6.96
N ASP A 115 1.75 -1.43 7.94
CA ASP A 115 1.28 -0.10 8.36
C ASP A 115 1.92 0.98 7.48
N GLU A 116 1.51 1.01 6.22
CA GLU A 116 2.07 1.90 5.21
C GLU A 116 0.98 2.66 4.45
N HIS A 117 1.25 3.95 4.20
CA HIS A 117 0.35 4.84 3.47
C HIS A 117 0.01 4.39 2.04
N THR A 118 0.76 3.46 1.46
CA THR A 118 0.46 2.85 0.15
C THR A 118 -0.64 1.80 0.23
N LEU A 119 -0.96 1.30 1.43
CA LEU A 119 -1.92 0.22 1.67
C LEU A 119 -3.13 0.66 2.50
N ILE A 120 -2.91 1.53 3.50
CA ILE A 120 -3.96 1.98 4.42
C ILE A 120 -3.85 3.47 4.68
N ARG A 121 -5.00 4.17 4.65
CA ARG A 121 -5.09 5.62 4.87
C ARG A 121 -6.35 5.95 5.67
N ARG A 122 -6.42 7.17 6.19
CA ARG A 122 -7.72 7.76 6.55
C ARG A 122 -8.53 8.04 5.28
N PRO A 123 -9.87 7.90 5.30
CA PRO A 123 -10.70 8.08 4.10
C PRO A 123 -10.50 9.44 3.42
N GLU A 124 -10.34 10.52 4.19
CA GLU A 124 -10.09 11.87 3.70
C GLU A 124 -8.72 12.05 3.02
N ASN A 125 -7.83 11.04 3.11
CA ASN A 125 -6.47 11.06 2.57
C ASN A 125 -6.24 10.09 1.42
N VAL A 126 -7.28 9.41 0.94
CA VAL A 126 -7.22 8.64 -0.30
C VAL A 126 -6.96 9.59 -1.48
N PRO A 127 -6.16 9.21 -2.49
CA PRO A 127 -5.95 10.03 -3.68
C PRO A 127 -7.28 10.44 -4.32
N ARG A 128 -7.47 11.73 -4.55
CA ARG A 128 -8.71 12.25 -5.18
C ARG A 128 -8.82 11.87 -6.65
N VAL A 129 -7.68 11.72 -7.31
CA VAL A 129 -7.58 11.29 -8.70
C VAL A 129 -6.89 9.93 -8.71
N PRO A 130 -7.57 8.84 -9.12
CA PRO A 130 -6.98 7.52 -9.19
C PRO A 130 -5.79 7.49 -10.17
N GLY A 131 -4.65 6.99 -9.71
CA GLY A 131 -3.46 6.81 -10.53
C GLY A 131 -3.26 5.37 -11.01
N LYS A 132 -2.50 5.21 -12.10
CA LYS A 132 -1.90 3.92 -12.50
C LYS A 132 -0.54 3.67 -11.86
N SER A 133 0.04 4.68 -11.21
CA SER A 133 1.34 4.58 -10.54
C SER A 133 1.23 4.06 -9.12
N ILE A 134 2.38 3.88 -8.47
CA ILE A 134 2.46 3.73 -7.01
C ILE A 134 1.90 5.02 -6.38
N SER A 135 1.13 4.87 -5.29
CA SER A 135 0.54 6.01 -4.61
C SER A 135 1.66 6.84 -3.97
N GLN A 136 1.71 8.12 -4.31
CA GLN A 136 2.77 9.01 -3.85
C GLN A 136 2.67 9.29 -2.35
N ARG A 137 3.82 9.54 -1.72
CA ARG A 137 3.90 10.01 -0.32
C ARG A 137 3.37 11.43 -0.16
N PHE A 138 3.64 12.29 -1.13
CA PHE A 138 3.25 13.70 -1.10
C PHE A 138 2.15 13.99 -2.12
N GLU A 139 1.14 14.76 -1.71
CA GLU A 139 0.06 15.22 -2.57
C GLU A 139 -0.01 16.75 -2.51
N LYS A 140 -0.13 17.40 -3.67
CA LYS A 140 -0.35 18.86 -3.77
C LYS A 140 -1.86 19.11 -3.78
N ARG A 141 -2.38 19.71 -2.70
CA ARG A 141 -3.82 19.96 -2.49
C ARG A 141 -4.13 21.45 -2.63
N PRO A 142 -5.13 21.86 -3.42
CA PRO A 142 -5.56 23.26 -3.46
C PRO A 142 -6.24 23.64 -2.13
N LEU A 143 -5.93 24.83 -1.62
CA LEU A 143 -6.57 25.41 -0.43
C LEU A 143 -7.70 26.37 -0.84
N SER A 144 -8.76 26.45 -0.02
CA SER A 144 -9.94 27.30 -0.29
C SER A 144 -9.65 28.81 -0.36
N GLY A 145 -8.52 29.26 0.20
CA GLY A 145 -8.05 30.65 0.16
C GLY A 145 -6.97 30.93 -0.89
N GLY A 146 -6.78 30.02 -1.85
CA GLY A 146 -5.69 30.11 -2.83
C GLY A 146 -4.36 29.55 -2.32
N GLY A 147 -3.50 29.15 -3.26
CA GLY A 147 -2.26 28.43 -3.00
C GLY A 147 -2.45 26.92 -2.81
N PHE A 148 -1.39 26.23 -2.41
CA PHE A 148 -1.35 24.78 -2.30
C PHE A 148 -0.80 24.32 -0.95
N GLU A 149 -1.24 23.15 -0.52
CA GLU A 149 -0.67 22.38 0.58
C GLU A 149 0.07 21.18 0.00
N LYS A 150 1.33 20.97 0.40
CA LYS A 150 2.02 19.68 0.21
C LYS A 150 1.70 18.81 1.42
N PHE A 151 0.82 17.85 1.24
CA PHE A 151 0.38 16.92 2.26
C PHE A 151 1.25 15.67 2.27
N ASP A 152 1.80 15.29 3.43
CA ASP A 152 2.56 14.07 3.64
C ASP A 152 1.67 12.96 4.20
N HIS A 153 1.40 11.93 3.39
CA HIS A 153 0.55 10.81 3.77
C HIS A 153 1.16 9.90 4.85
N VAL A 154 2.46 10.01 5.14
CA VAL A 154 3.11 9.23 6.22
C VAL A 154 2.94 9.94 7.56
N THR A 155 3.15 11.25 7.60
CA THR A 155 3.07 12.03 8.86
C THR A 155 1.68 12.62 9.11
N LEU A 156 0.80 12.56 8.12
CA LEU A 156 -0.54 13.17 8.11
C LEU A 156 -0.49 14.69 8.36
N ARG A 157 0.57 15.34 7.89
CA ARG A 157 0.80 16.78 8.06
C ARG A 157 0.91 17.45 6.71
N GLY A 158 0.33 18.65 6.61
CA GLY A 158 0.49 19.52 5.45
C GLY A 158 1.43 20.67 5.72
N LYS A 159 2.17 21.08 4.68
CA LYS A 159 2.92 22.33 4.66
C LYS A 159 2.39 23.19 3.53
N ARG A 160 2.05 24.45 3.82
CA ARG A 160 1.69 25.42 2.78
C ARG A 160 2.90 25.65 1.86
N VAL A 161 2.65 25.61 0.56
CA VAL A 161 3.63 25.87 -0.48
C VAL A 161 3.17 27.09 -1.26
N GLU A 162 4.10 27.98 -1.55
CA GLU A 162 3.85 29.08 -2.46
C GLU A 162 3.63 28.53 -3.88
N PRO A 163 2.79 29.17 -4.69
CA PRO A 163 2.71 28.83 -6.10
C PRO A 163 4.10 29.01 -6.71
N GLU A 164 4.59 27.99 -7.42
CA GLU A 164 5.77 28.14 -8.25
C GLU A 164 5.40 29.18 -9.31
N LEU A 165 5.96 30.39 -9.18
CA LEU A 165 5.92 31.39 -10.24
C LEU A 165 6.67 30.76 -11.41
N GLY A 166 5.93 30.40 -12.46
CA GLY A 166 6.50 29.72 -13.62
C GLY A 166 7.70 30.48 -14.14
N SER A 167 8.86 29.82 -14.19
CA SER A 167 9.81 30.11 -15.25
C SER A 167 9.19 29.51 -16.51
N ASP A 168 8.57 30.37 -17.32
CA ASP A 168 8.33 30.10 -18.73
C ASP A 168 9.72 29.90 -19.37
N ASP A 169 10.18 28.66 -19.45
CA ASP A 169 11.27 28.27 -20.34
C ASP A 169 10.61 27.57 -21.54
N ASP A 170 10.74 28.24 -22.70
CA ASP A 170 10.32 27.85 -24.05
C ASP A 170 10.76 26.43 -24.49
#